data_AF-A0A7X6PVI4-F1
#
_entry.id   AF-A0A7X6PVI4-F1
#
_cell.length_a   1.000
_cell.length_b   1.000
_cell.length_c   1.000
_cell.angle_alpha   90.00
_cell.angle_beta   90.00
_cell.angle_gamma   90.00
#
_symmetry.space_group_name_H-M   'P 1'
#
loop_
_entity.id
_entity.type
_entity.pdbx_description
1 polymer ?
#
loop_
_entity_poly.entity_id
_entity_poly.type
_entity_poly.pdbx_seq_one_letter_code
_entity_poly.pdbx_strand_id
1 'polypeptide(L)' 'MAGFDKNPFDRKKLTEDILGEWQNLLNESADTVVVPARLITRLDGKEIESLVSSKTEGNPYPVD' A
#
# COMPACT_ATOMS: atom_id res chain seq x y z
N MET A 1 -38.92 -3.86 -10.56
CA MET A 1 -37.77 -3.50 -9.71
C MET A 1 -36.58 -4.29 -10.23
N ALA A 2 -35.72 -3.68 -11.04
CA ALA A 2 -34.54 -4.35 -11.59
C ALA A 2 -33.52 -4.52 -10.47
N GLY A 3 -33.10 -5.75 -10.22
CA GLY A 3 -31.99 -6.03 -9.31
C GLY A 3 -30.75 -5.34 -9.87
N PHE A 4 -30.18 -4.41 -9.09
CA PHE A 4 -28.81 -3.98 -9.32
C PHE A 4 -27.93 -5.20 -9.08
N ASP A 5 -27.54 -5.85 -10.18
CA ASP A 5 -26.51 -6.86 -10.16
C ASP A 5 -25.26 -6.18 -9.61
N LYS A 6 -24.90 -6.49 -8.36
CA LYS A 6 -23.71 -5.92 -7.72
C LYS A 6 -22.53 -6.43 -8.52
N ASN A 7 -21.89 -5.56 -9.29
CA ASN A 7 -20.66 -5.89 -10.01
C ASN A 7 -19.69 -6.53 -9.00
N PRO A 8 -19.32 -7.82 -9.16
CA PRO A 8 -18.45 -8.51 -8.22
C PRO A 8 -17.02 -7.93 -8.24
N PHE A 9 -16.70 -7.15 -9.28
CA PHE A 9 -15.43 -6.47 -9.45
C PHE A 9 -15.57 -4.99 -9.05
N ASP A 10 -15.60 -4.75 -7.74
CA ASP A 10 -15.48 -3.41 -7.17
C ASP A 10 -14.02 -2.96 -7.23
N ARG A 11 -13.74 -1.95 -8.07
CA ARG A 11 -12.39 -1.40 -8.25
C ARG A 11 -11.82 -0.78 -6.97
N LYS A 12 -12.66 -0.21 -6.10
CA LYS A 12 -12.21 0.36 -4.83
C LYS A 12 -11.69 -0.75 -3.94
N LYS A 13 -12.50 -1.80 -3.79
CA LYS A 13 -12.13 -2.99 -3.01
C LYS A 13 -10.87 -3.66 -3.56
N LEU A 14 -10.77 -3.86 -4.87
CA LEU A 14 -9.58 -4.43 -5.50
C LEU A 14 -8.32 -3.59 -5.22
N THR A 15 -8.46 -2.25 -5.23
CA THR A 15 -7.34 -1.35 -4.92
C THR A 15 -6.92 -1.45 -3.46
N GLU A 16 -7.89 -1.49 -2.54
CA GLU A 16 -7.65 -1.66 -1.10
C GLU A 16 -6.97 -3.02 -0.81
N ASP A 17 -7.45 -4.10 -1.44
CA ASP A 17 -6.88 -5.44 -1.31
C ASP A 17 -5.41 -5.46 -1.80
N ILE A 18 -5.12 -4.88 -2.97
CA ILE A 18 -3.75 -4.80 -3.51
C ILE A 18 -2.82 -3.97 -2.61
N LEU A 19 -3.26 -2.81 -2.13
CA LEU A 19 -2.48 -1.98 -1.22
C LEU A 19 -2.17 -2.71 0.08
N GLY A 20 -3.14 -3.48 0.60
CA GLY A 20 -2.94 -4.34 1.78
C GLY A 20 -1.87 -5.40 1.57
N GLU A 21 -1.90 -6.12 0.45
CA GLU A 21 -0.88 -7.12 0.12
C GLU A 21 0.52 -6.49 0.00
N TRP A 22 0.62 -5.30 -0.59
CA TRP A 22 1.88 -4.57 -0.68
C TRP A 22 2.41 -4.12 0.68
N GLN A 23 1.53 -3.68 1.58
CA GLN A 23 1.89 -3.36 2.95
C GLN A 23 2.47 -4.57 3.69
N ASN A 24 1.87 -5.75 3.53
CA ASN A 24 2.33 -6.99 4.14
C ASN A 24 3.73 -7.34 3.66
N LEU A 25 3.95 -7.32 2.34
CA LEU A 25 5.27 -7.58 1.74
C LEU A 25 6.33 -6.60 2.24
N LEU A 26 6.00 -5.31 2.34
CA LEU A 26 6.91 -4.29 2.86
C LEU A 26 7.32 -4.59 4.31
N ASN A 27 6.37 -4.93 5.17
CA ASN A 27 6.61 -5.27 6.57
C ASN A 27 7.52 -6.50 6.70
N GLU A 28 7.17 -7.61 6.04
CA GLU A 28 7.96 -8.85 6.07
C GLU A 28 9.39 -8.63 5.56
N SER A 29 9.53 -7.83 4.51
CA SER A 29 10.84 -7.55 3.94
C SER A 29 11.68 -6.64 4.85
N ALA A 30 11.06 -5.72 5.60
CA ALA A 30 11.74 -4.83 6.53
C ALA A 30 12.33 -5.58 7.73
N ASP A 31 11.69 -6.68 8.15
CA ASP A 31 12.23 -7.56 9.19
C ASP A 31 13.46 -8.36 8.71
N THR A 32 13.59 -8.58 7.40
CA THR A 32 14.68 -9.39 6.81
C THR A 32 16.00 -8.62 6.68
N VAL A 33 15.97 -7.30 6.50
CA VAL A 33 17.16 -6.44 6.47
C VAL A 33 16.86 -5.22 7.32
N VAL A 34 17.65 -5.01 8.38
CA VAL A 34 17.47 -3.95 9.38
C VAL A 34 17.65 -2.56 8.74
N VAL A 35 16.60 -2.09 8.07
CA VAL A 35 16.49 -0.74 7.53
C VAL A 35 15.34 -0.04 8.25
N PRO A 36 15.47 1.25 8.57
CA PRO A 36 14.47 1.97 9.36
C PRO A 36 13.14 2.12 8.61
N ALA A 37 13.17 2.15 7.28
CA ALA A 37 11.98 2.32 6.44
C ALA A 37 12.13 1.65 5.08
N ARG A 38 11.01 1.14 4.57
CA ARG A 38 10.83 0.72 3.18
C ARG A 38 9.56 1.34 2.64
N LEU A 39 9.59 1.76 1.38
CA LEU A 39 8.52 2.51 0.75
C LEU A 39 8.20 1.94 -0.63
N ILE A 40 6.92 1.94 -0.98
CA ILE A 40 6.48 1.90 -2.38
C ILE A 40 5.97 3.30 -2.72
N THR A 41 6.59 3.92 -3.72
CA THR A 41 6.32 5.30 -4.13
C THR A 41 5.87 5.35 -5.58
N ARG A 42 4.95 6.26 -5.89
CA ARG A 42 4.64 6.68 -7.24
C ARG A 42 5.44 7.93 -7.56
N LEU A 43 6.01 7.95 -8.76
CA LEU A 43 6.67 9.12 -9.33
C LEU A 43 5.82 9.64 -10.50
N ASP A 44 5.44 10.91 -10.46
CA ASP A 44 4.71 11.57 -11.54
C ASP A 44 5.41 12.90 -11.90
N GLY A 45 6.27 12.84 -12.91
CA GLY A 45 7.13 13.97 -13.29
C GLY A 45 8.06 14.39 -12.16
N LYS A 46 7.74 15.49 -11.48
CA LYS A 46 8.50 16.02 -10.32
C LYS A 46 7.84 15.70 -8.98
N GLU A 47 6.67 15.08 -8.99
CA GLU A 47 5.92 14.73 -7.79
C GLU A 47 6.26 13.32 -7.34
N ILE A 48 6.36 13.17 -6.02
CA ILE A 48 6.62 11.89 -5.34
C ILE A 48 5.50 11.69 -4.34
N GLU A 49 4.81 10.57 -4.44
CA GLU A 49 3.76 10.15 -3.52
C GLU A 49 4.15 8.80 -2.92
N SER A 50 4.20 8.71 -1.60
CA SER A 50 4.34 7.44 -0.90
C SER A 50 2.99 6.75 -0.82
N LEU A 51 2.86 5.60 -1.48
CA LEU A 51 1.61 4.82 -1.49
C LEU A 51 1.51 3.90 -0.28
N VAL A 52 2.65 3.36 0.16
CA VAL A 52 2.73 2.40 1.27
C VAL A 52 4.10 2.48 1.93
N SER A 53 4.13 2.33 3.25
CA SER A 53 5.32 2.47 4.07
C SER A 53 5.41 1.37 5.13
N SER A 54 6.59 0.80 5.34
CA SER A 54 6.77 -0.29 6.32
C SER A 54 6.42 0.17 7.74
N LYS A 55 5.73 -0.67 8.52
CA LYS A 55 5.36 -0.37 9.91
C LYS A 55 6.46 -0.80 10.87
N THR A 56 7.67 -0.28 10.64
CA THR A 56 8.88 -0.56 11.43
C THR A 56 9.19 0.55 12.43
N GLU A 57 9.80 0.18 13.56
CA GLU A 57 10.27 1.14 14.55
C GLU A 57 11.33 2.07 13.93
N GLY A 58 11.22 3.38 14.20
CA GLY A 58 12.15 4.37 13.67
C GLY A 58 11.95 4.76 12.21
N ASN A 59 10.85 4.34 11.56
CA ASN A 59 10.50 4.79 10.22
C ASN A 59 10.20 6.30 10.19
N PRO A 60 10.97 7.14 9.47
CA PRO A 60 10.75 8.58 9.40
C PRO A 60 9.66 8.99 8.38
N TYR A 61 9.05 8.04 7.68
CA TYR A 61 8.09 8.25 6.60
C TYR A 61 6.77 7.47 6.82
N PRO A 62 6.03 7.71 7.91
CA PRO A 62 4.75 7.03 8.14
C PRO A 62 3.73 7.40 7.05
N VAL A 63 2.94 6.41 6.63
CA VAL A 63 1.79 6.57 5.74
C VAL A 63 0.63 5.81 6.38
N ASP A 64 -0.52 6.47 6.51
CA ASP A 64 -1.74 5.92 7.14
C ASP A 64 -2.52 4.99 6.21
#